data_AF-D5UWV5-F1
#
_entry.id   AF-D5UWV5-F1
#
_cell.length_a   1.000
_cell.length_b   1.000
_cell.length_c   1.000
_cell.angle_alpha   90.00
_cell.angle_beta   90.00
_cell.angle_gamma   90.00
#
_symmetry.space_group_name_H-M   'P 1'
#
loop_
_entity.id
_entity.type
_entity.pdbx_description
1 polymer ?
#
loop_
_entity_poly.entity_id
_entity_poly.type
_entity_poly.pdbx_seq_one_letter_code
_entity_poly.pdbx_strand_id
1 'polypeptide(L)'
;MIRQPVLIRTTAILFTTILMTSVIAGTAAAAQTTITPSAMRTNSLLAGGPTYDPTAGTVMRLSNNGTITMPIAPAGTATLTVRARADLCKGSPVATLKAGGAILGTIDVTSSSWATYRVSGTVPPGPNTLTIEYANDYFEFLRCDRNLYVASVTIDDAGAPESCPANQFRARYFNNTTATGSPVAVQCENAPGGSFTGSPLPGVNADNFSVEYSGAIDVPATADHIVSTTLGNVGARVWIDDDMVLDKWTPQWGTTNITRPMTQGRHQVRATYFNTSGIAHFGLSLPRATPGPASNNGNYFAADSFWNRPVPPNAIVDPRSAGWITTLDSTTSDGVWINSTDWSTTVYNAPPGTPTTNITVTNSNRTVTIPYLPSYQPTRDADAHLAVIDDATGCLYEFQSFNASAKSAIAQATYKAYTGSGGHTAGPSHAGGEFSYLAGMITPQDVASGVIDHALRYAIPLGAPSYVYPGTRTDGSTIGGVPQGTRLQLDPNLDLNQFGLSPFQLMVARALQQYGGYNADGASGVFALYARSTVDGTTYPQPIQPLPDALVRHMRFLAPSTSSTEIYLDRADDPTCNQQR
;
A
#
# COMPACT_ATOMS: atom_id res chain seq x y z
N MET A 1 -56.53 -15.60 64.40
CA MET A 1 -55.42 -16.28 65.10
C MET A 1 -55.14 -17.61 64.41
N ILE A 2 -53.89 -17.84 63.98
CA ILE A 2 -53.20 -19.16 63.95
C ILE A 2 -53.85 -20.20 62.99
N ARG A 3 -53.23 -20.74 61.93
CA ARG A 3 -51.86 -21.19 61.60
C ARG A 3 -51.84 -21.42 60.07
N GLN A 4 -50.77 -20.99 59.36
CA GLN A 4 -50.48 -21.51 58.01
C GLN A 4 -49.11 -22.23 58.03
N PRO A 5 -48.98 -23.38 57.33
CA PRO A 5 -47.83 -24.26 57.48
C PRO A 5 -46.70 -23.94 56.49
N VAL A 6 -45.50 -24.27 56.95
CA VAL A 6 -44.21 -24.15 56.26
C VAL A 6 -44.13 -25.10 55.06
N LEU A 7 -43.76 -24.56 53.88
CA LEU A 7 -43.32 -25.35 52.74
C LEU A 7 -41.81 -25.20 52.57
N ILE A 8 -41.10 -26.31 52.67
CA ILE A 8 -39.65 -26.45 52.47
C ILE A 8 -39.33 -26.28 50.98
N ARG A 9 -38.45 -25.34 50.63
CA ARG A 9 -37.87 -25.24 49.27
C ARG A 9 -36.51 -25.93 49.23
N THR A 10 -36.41 -26.97 48.42
CA THR A 10 -35.19 -27.68 48.06
C THR A 10 -34.39 -26.87 47.05
N THR A 11 -33.15 -26.51 47.39
CA THR A 11 -32.20 -25.82 46.49
C THR A 11 -31.44 -26.86 45.67
N ALA A 12 -31.63 -26.89 44.35
CA ALA A 12 -30.83 -27.70 43.43
C ALA A 12 -29.58 -26.91 43.01
N ILE A 13 -28.40 -27.44 43.32
CA ILE A 13 -27.10 -26.92 42.89
C ILE A 13 -26.78 -27.54 41.52
N LEU A 14 -26.74 -26.72 40.46
CA LEU A 14 -26.31 -27.14 39.13
C LEU A 14 -24.77 -27.11 39.06
N PHE A 15 -24.15 -28.28 38.87
CA PHE A 15 -22.74 -28.39 38.50
C PHE A 15 -22.60 -28.20 36.98
N THR A 16 -22.00 -27.09 36.55
CA THR A 16 -21.61 -26.87 35.15
C THR A 16 -20.23 -27.49 34.92
N THR A 17 -20.19 -28.62 34.22
CA THR A 17 -18.94 -29.21 33.68
C THR A 17 -18.39 -28.33 32.57
N ILE A 18 -17.26 -27.67 32.84
CA ILE A 18 -16.47 -26.95 31.82
C ILE A 18 -15.68 -28.00 31.03
N LEU A 19 -16.11 -28.27 29.79
CA LEU A 19 -15.34 -29.05 28.85
C LEU A 19 -14.22 -28.16 28.29
N MET A 20 -13.01 -28.29 28.83
CA MET A 20 -11.82 -27.70 28.22
C MET A 20 -11.52 -28.46 26.92
N THR A 21 -11.99 -27.95 25.79
CA THR A 21 -11.46 -28.33 24.49
C THR A 21 -10.08 -27.72 24.34
N SER A 22 -9.05 -28.54 24.53
CA SER A 22 -7.68 -28.23 24.14
C SER A 22 -7.67 -27.97 22.63
N VAL A 23 -7.57 -26.70 22.24
CA VAL A 23 -7.22 -26.31 20.88
C VAL A 23 -5.78 -26.79 20.66
N ILE A 24 -5.63 -27.88 19.92
CA ILE A 24 -4.33 -28.21 19.33
C ILE A 24 -4.08 -27.08 18.33
N ALA A 25 -3.20 -26.14 18.69
CA ALA A 25 -2.66 -25.19 17.73
C ALA A 25 -1.98 -26.01 16.64
N GLY A 26 -2.64 -26.13 15.49
CA GLY A 26 -1.99 -26.64 14.29
C GLY A 26 -0.79 -25.74 14.03
N THR A 27 0.40 -26.32 13.99
CA THR A 27 1.59 -25.62 13.51
C THR A 27 1.28 -25.14 12.09
N ALA A 28 1.24 -23.82 11.91
CA ALA A 28 1.19 -23.19 10.61
C ALA A 28 2.30 -23.79 9.72
N ALA A 29 1.94 -24.21 8.51
CA ALA A 29 2.85 -24.89 7.60
C ALA A 29 3.67 -23.85 6.82
N ALA A 30 4.94 -23.64 7.21
CA ALA A 30 5.85 -22.64 6.63
C ALA A 30 5.69 -22.50 5.10
N ALA A 31 5.63 -21.27 4.61
CA ALA A 31 5.46 -21.04 3.18
C ALA A 31 6.67 -21.61 2.42
N GLN A 32 6.41 -22.55 1.51
CA GLN A 32 7.46 -23.21 0.73
C GLN A 32 7.55 -22.61 -0.69
N THR A 33 8.74 -22.18 -1.08
CA THR A 33 9.06 -21.67 -2.42
C THR A 33 9.98 -22.67 -3.11
N THR A 34 9.52 -23.33 -4.18
CA THR A 34 10.35 -24.28 -4.96
C THR A 34 10.87 -23.65 -6.25
N ILE A 35 12.18 -23.50 -6.36
CA ILE A 35 12.91 -23.00 -7.52
C ILE A 35 13.23 -24.18 -8.44
N THR A 36 12.86 -24.07 -9.71
CA THR A 36 13.12 -25.05 -10.76
C THR A 36 14.19 -24.54 -11.74
N PRO A 37 14.71 -25.38 -12.64
CA PRO A 37 15.87 -25.04 -13.48
C PRO A 37 15.67 -23.82 -14.40
N SER A 38 14.43 -23.42 -14.69
CA SER A 38 14.15 -22.21 -15.49
C SER A 38 14.68 -20.93 -14.83
N ALA A 39 14.78 -20.91 -13.49
CA ALA A 39 15.28 -19.80 -12.69
C ALA A 39 16.76 -19.96 -12.26
N MET A 40 17.43 -21.04 -12.71
CA MET A 40 18.80 -21.36 -12.34
C MET A 40 19.78 -21.00 -13.47
N ARG A 41 21.00 -20.59 -13.13
CA ARG A 41 22.07 -20.26 -14.09
C ARG A 41 23.38 -20.89 -13.68
N THR A 42 24.18 -21.36 -14.63
CA THR A 42 25.57 -21.78 -14.35
C THR A 42 26.54 -20.63 -14.54
N ASN A 43 27.64 -20.61 -13.78
CA ASN A 43 28.69 -19.60 -13.95
C ASN A 43 29.47 -19.75 -15.28
N SER A 44 29.44 -20.92 -15.90
CA SER A 44 30.09 -21.20 -17.17
C SER A 44 29.38 -22.34 -17.89
N LEU A 45 29.28 -22.23 -19.22
CA LEU A 45 28.80 -23.32 -20.07
C LEU A 45 29.73 -24.56 -20.02
N LEU A 46 30.99 -24.37 -19.63
CA LEU A 46 31.94 -25.47 -19.43
C LEU A 46 31.68 -26.24 -18.13
N ALA A 47 31.11 -25.59 -17.12
CA ALA A 47 30.73 -26.24 -15.86
C ALA A 47 29.50 -27.14 -16.04
N GLY A 48 28.59 -26.76 -16.95
CA GLY A 48 27.38 -27.50 -17.27
C GLY A 48 26.20 -26.59 -17.57
N GLY A 49 24.98 -27.12 -17.49
CA GLY A 49 23.77 -26.40 -17.87
C GLY A 49 22.49 -27.24 -17.75
N PRO A 50 21.34 -26.69 -18.19
CA PRO A 50 20.09 -27.42 -18.21
C PRO A 50 20.17 -28.63 -19.15
N THR A 51 19.69 -29.78 -18.70
CA THR A 51 19.58 -31.02 -19.47
C THR A 51 18.26 -31.73 -19.16
N TYR A 52 17.89 -32.71 -19.97
CA TYR A 52 16.67 -33.49 -19.77
C TYR A 52 16.97 -34.79 -19.02
N ASP A 53 16.23 -35.04 -17.95
CA ASP A 53 16.19 -36.30 -17.21
C ASP A 53 14.80 -36.94 -17.36
N PRO A 54 14.70 -38.22 -17.73
CA PRO A 54 13.42 -38.88 -18.01
C PRO A 54 12.50 -38.99 -16.78
N THR A 55 13.04 -38.87 -15.57
CA THR A 55 12.28 -39.03 -14.31
C THR A 55 12.02 -37.72 -13.56
N ALA A 56 12.72 -36.65 -13.92
CA ALA A 56 12.60 -35.34 -13.27
C ALA A 56 12.35 -34.17 -14.25
N GLY A 57 12.30 -34.42 -15.56
CA GLY A 57 12.14 -33.38 -16.57
C GLY A 57 13.43 -32.60 -16.80
N THR A 58 13.33 -31.29 -17.05
CA THR A 58 14.53 -30.44 -17.14
C THR A 58 15.20 -30.33 -15.76
N VAL A 59 16.52 -30.50 -15.71
CA VAL A 59 17.36 -30.43 -14.50
C VAL A 59 18.65 -29.68 -14.80
N MET A 60 19.32 -29.12 -13.79
CA MET A 60 20.66 -28.54 -13.95
C MET A 60 21.71 -29.65 -13.77
N ARG A 61 22.58 -29.86 -14.76
CA ARG A 61 23.74 -30.77 -14.66
C ARG A 61 25.02 -29.95 -14.56
N LEU A 62 25.84 -30.21 -13.55
CA LEU A 62 27.23 -29.78 -13.49
C LEU A 62 28.14 -31.00 -13.72
N SER A 63 29.03 -30.88 -14.70
CA SER A 63 30.00 -31.92 -15.08
C SER A 63 31.45 -31.50 -15.05
N ASN A 64 31.69 -30.30 -14.56
CA ASN A 64 32.99 -29.86 -14.09
C ASN A 64 32.75 -29.00 -12.84
N ASN A 65 33.83 -28.63 -12.15
CA ASN A 65 33.75 -27.66 -11.08
C ASN A 65 33.04 -26.38 -11.54
N GLY A 66 32.08 -25.92 -10.75
CA GLY A 66 31.31 -24.72 -11.06
C GLY A 66 30.15 -24.49 -10.12
N THR A 67 29.33 -23.51 -10.46
CA THR A 67 28.23 -23.08 -9.60
C THR A 67 26.92 -22.99 -10.35
N ILE A 68 25.83 -23.29 -9.64
CA ILE A 68 24.47 -22.93 -10.01
C ILE A 68 24.05 -21.75 -9.13
N THR A 69 23.60 -20.65 -9.72
CA THR A 69 23.08 -19.48 -9.02
C THR A 69 21.59 -19.29 -9.29
N MET A 70 20.87 -18.77 -8.30
CA MET A 70 19.46 -18.39 -8.41
C MET A 70 19.15 -17.22 -7.47
N PRO A 71 18.35 -16.24 -7.92
CA PRO A 71 17.90 -15.16 -7.05
C PRO A 71 16.87 -15.69 -6.05
N ILE A 72 16.96 -15.24 -4.80
CA ILE A 72 16.02 -15.55 -3.72
C ILE A 72 15.71 -14.27 -2.93
N ALA A 73 14.52 -14.14 -2.36
CA ALA A 73 14.22 -13.07 -1.42
C ALA A 73 13.30 -13.56 -0.30
N PRO A 74 13.86 -14.27 0.71
CA PRO A 74 13.07 -14.72 1.84
C PRO A 74 12.45 -13.53 2.59
N ALA A 75 11.21 -13.69 3.02
CA ALA A 75 10.51 -12.79 3.93
C ALA A 75 10.99 -12.94 5.39
N GLY A 76 11.62 -14.07 5.74
CA GLY A 76 12.24 -14.30 7.05
C GLY A 76 13.35 -15.35 7.04
N THR A 77 13.58 -15.96 8.21
CA THR A 77 14.56 -17.07 8.31
C THR A 77 14.03 -18.27 7.54
N ALA A 78 14.82 -18.73 6.57
CA ALA A 78 14.44 -19.86 5.74
C ALA A 78 15.37 -21.07 5.90
N THR A 79 14.83 -22.29 5.74
CA THR A 79 15.62 -23.51 5.55
C THR A 79 15.58 -23.97 4.09
N LEU A 80 16.62 -24.68 3.65
CA LEU A 80 16.76 -25.08 2.25
C LEU A 80 16.71 -26.59 2.07
N THR A 81 16.02 -27.00 1.03
CA THR A 81 15.88 -28.40 0.65
C THR A 81 16.24 -28.55 -0.82
N VAL A 82 17.27 -29.34 -1.14
CA VAL A 82 17.72 -29.57 -2.52
C VAL A 82 17.27 -30.94 -2.98
N ARG A 83 16.56 -31.02 -4.11
CA ARG A 83 16.28 -32.28 -4.80
C ARG A 83 17.40 -32.53 -5.81
N ALA A 84 18.25 -33.49 -5.53
CA ALA A 84 19.46 -33.76 -6.31
C ALA A 84 19.72 -35.26 -6.50
N ARG A 85 20.52 -35.59 -7.51
CA ARG A 85 21.14 -36.90 -7.70
C ARG A 85 22.58 -36.74 -8.22
N ALA A 86 23.34 -37.82 -8.20
CA ALA A 86 24.70 -37.83 -8.67
C ALA A 86 24.97 -38.92 -9.71
N ASP A 87 25.90 -38.66 -10.62
CA ASP A 87 26.70 -39.75 -11.19
C ASP A 87 27.89 -39.95 -10.25
N LEU A 88 27.98 -41.11 -9.61
CA LEU A 88 29.03 -41.40 -8.63
C LEU A 88 30.30 -41.86 -9.35
N CYS A 89 31.44 -41.29 -8.98
CA CYS A 89 32.74 -41.70 -9.50
C CYS A 89 33.80 -41.43 -8.43
N LYS A 90 34.41 -42.49 -7.87
CA LYS A 90 35.38 -42.41 -6.76
C LYS A 90 34.92 -41.58 -5.54
N GLY A 91 33.62 -41.57 -5.27
CA GLY A 91 32.98 -40.74 -4.24
C GLY A 91 31.77 -39.98 -4.80
N SER A 92 31.06 -39.28 -3.91
CA SER A 92 29.92 -38.43 -4.25
C SER A 92 30.36 -37.01 -4.61
N PRO A 93 29.60 -36.30 -5.46
CA PRO A 93 29.74 -34.87 -5.59
C PRO A 93 29.34 -34.18 -4.28
N VAL A 94 30.13 -33.19 -3.91
CA VAL A 94 29.95 -32.35 -2.74
C VAL A 94 29.46 -30.99 -3.21
N ALA A 95 28.25 -30.61 -2.77
CA ALA A 95 27.65 -29.34 -3.12
C ALA A 95 27.62 -28.41 -1.90
N THR A 96 28.28 -27.25 -1.98
CA THR A 96 28.27 -26.23 -0.93
C THR A 96 27.21 -25.19 -1.25
N LEU A 97 26.26 -25.00 -0.34
CA LEU A 97 25.21 -23.99 -0.46
C LEU A 97 25.66 -22.69 0.19
N LYS A 98 25.47 -21.58 -0.51
CA LYS A 98 25.80 -20.23 -0.03
C LYS A 98 24.66 -19.25 -0.31
N ALA A 99 24.38 -18.33 0.60
CA ALA A 99 23.50 -17.17 0.36
C ALA A 99 24.27 -15.87 0.60
N GLY A 100 24.26 -14.96 -0.37
CA GLY A 100 25.01 -13.69 -0.25
C GLY A 100 26.52 -13.88 -0.03
N GLY A 101 27.06 -15.04 -0.42
CA GLY A 101 28.45 -15.44 -0.20
C GLY A 101 28.72 -16.20 1.12
N ALA A 102 27.81 -16.16 2.09
CA ALA A 102 27.93 -16.90 3.35
C ALA A 102 27.58 -18.40 3.15
N ILE A 103 28.39 -19.31 3.70
CA ILE A 103 28.14 -20.75 3.63
C ILE A 103 26.99 -21.12 4.57
N LEU A 104 25.94 -21.73 4.00
CA LEU A 104 24.79 -22.26 4.74
C LEU A 104 25.00 -23.71 5.15
N GLY A 105 25.75 -24.46 4.35
CA GLY A 105 26.11 -25.84 4.63
C GLY A 105 26.56 -26.58 3.38
N THR A 106 26.96 -27.82 3.56
CA THR A 106 27.50 -28.68 2.50
C THR A 106 26.71 -29.98 2.47
N ILE A 107 26.34 -30.43 1.26
CA ILE A 107 25.64 -31.69 1.03
C ILE A 107 26.54 -32.66 0.27
N ASP A 108 26.66 -33.88 0.78
CA ASP A 108 27.20 -35.01 0.04
C ASP A 108 26.04 -35.67 -0.73
N VAL A 109 26.02 -35.53 -2.06
CA VAL A 109 24.95 -36.09 -2.89
C VAL A 109 25.28 -37.55 -3.20
N THR A 110 24.97 -38.42 -2.25
CA THR A 110 25.36 -39.84 -2.26
C THR A 110 24.45 -40.73 -3.10
N SER A 111 23.26 -40.26 -3.43
CA SER A 111 22.27 -41.05 -4.18
C SER A 111 22.40 -40.85 -5.69
N SER A 112 22.46 -41.97 -6.42
CA SER A 112 22.33 -41.99 -7.89
C SER A 112 20.88 -41.85 -8.37
N SER A 113 19.91 -42.03 -7.47
CA SER A 113 18.49 -41.71 -7.69
C SER A 113 18.15 -40.33 -7.11
N TRP A 114 17.07 -39.70 -7.58
CA TRP A 114 16.61 -38.42 -7.03
C TRP A 114 16.28 -38.53 -5.54
N ALA A 115 17.03 -37.78 -4.73
CA ALA A 115 16.88 -37.71 -3.29
C ALA A 115 16.80 -36.25 -2.84
N THR A 116 16.35 -36.06 -1.60
CA THR A 116 16.15 -34.75 -1.00
C THR A 116 17.16 -34.53 0.11
N TYR A 117 17.91 -33.43 0.03
CA TYR A 117 18.97 -33.06 0.98
C TYR A 117 18.58 -31.77 1.66
N ARG A 118 18.52 -31.77 3.00
CA ARG A 118 18.18 -30.58 3.79
C ARG A 118 19.46 -29.89 4.26
N VAL A 119 19.50 -28.57 4.12
CA VAL A 119 20.54 -27.71 4.67
C VAL A 119 19.88 -26.74 5.63
N SER A 120 20.38 -26.76 6.87
CA SER A 120 19.93 -25.84 7.91
C SER A 120 20.93 -24.69 8.00
N GLY A 121 20.51 -23.49 7.57
CA GLY A 121 21.28 -22.27 7.68
C GLY A 121 20.36 -21.07 7.49
N THR A 122 20.57 -20.00 8.28
CA THR A 122 19.72 -18.81 8.22
C THR A 122 20.04 -17.99 6.99
N VAL A 123 19.07 -17.85 6.09
CA VAL A 123 19.12 -16.83 5.04
C VAL A 123 18.54 -15.53 5.59
N PRO A 124 19.26 -14.39 5.51
CA PRO A 124 18.71 -13.09 5.91
C PRO A 124 17.48 -12.74 5.05
N PRO A 125 16.47 -12.04 5.63
CA PRO A 125 15.35 -11.54 4.84
C PRO A 125 15.83 -10.54 3.78
N GLY A 126 15.12 -10.48 2.66
CA GLY A 126 15.43 -9.61 1.53
C GLY A 126 16.26 -10.29 0.42
N PRO A 127 16.63 -9.54 -0.65
CA PRO A 127 17.28 -10.11 -1.82
C PRO A 127 18.62 -10.74 -1.50
N ASN A 128 18.79 -11.98 -1.91
CA ASN A 128 20.02 -12.73 -1.82
C ASN A 128 20.22 -13.52 -3.11
N THR A 129 21.47 -13.89 -3.39
CA THR A 129 21.79 -14.89 -4.41
C THR A 129 22.10 -16.19 -3.70
N LEU A 130 21.33 -17.23 -3.99
CA LEU A 130 21.66 -18.59 -3.59
C LEU A 130 22.60 -19.21 -4.61
N THR A 131 23.69 -19.80 -4.11
CA THR A 131 24.71 -20.46 -4.91
C THR A 131 24.85 -21.91 -4.44
N ILE A 132 24.77 -22.86 -5.36
CA ILE A 132 25.19 -24.25 -5.17
C ILE A 132 26.54 -24.40 -5.86
N GLU A 133 27.60 -24.62 -5.09
CA GLU A 133 28.97 -24.80 -5.60
C GLU A 133 29.36 -26.27 -5.58
N TYR A 134 29.71 -26.80 -6.76
CA TYR A 134 30.29 -28.12 -6.95
C TYR A 134 31.80 -27.95 -7.20
N ALA A 135 32.63 -28.41 -6.26
CA ALA A 135 34.06 -28.11 -6.26
C ALA A 135 34.98 -29.35 -6.24
N ASN A 136 34.41 -30.55 -6.21
CA ASN A 136 35.17 -31.80 -6.17
C ASN A 136 34.91 -32.66 -7.42
N ASP A 137 35.00 -32.05 -8.59
CA ASP A 137 34.93 -32.81 -9.84
C ASP A 137 35.99 -33.91 -9.93
N TYR A 138 35.62 -35.03 -10.56
CA TYR A 138 36.51 -36.14 -10.81
C TYR A 138 36.11 -36.87 -12.08
N PHE A 139 37.00 -36.79 -13.07
CA PHE A 139 36.89 -37.47 -14.34
C PHE A 139 38.02 -38.49 -14.50
N GLU A 140 37.66 -39.76 -14.72
CA GLU A 140 38.60 -40.80 -15.10
C GLU A 140 38.25 -41.29 -16.51
N PHE A 141 39.12 -40.96 -17.47
CA PHE A 141 38.94 -41.26 -18.88
C PHE A 141 38.54 -42.74 -19.10
N LEU A 142 37.43 -42.94 -19.82
CA LEU A 142 36.81 -44.25 -20.11
C LEU A 142 36.31 -45.05 -18.90
N ARG A 143 36.34 -44.52 -17.67
CA ARG A 143 35.82 -45.24 -16.49
C ARG A 143 34.55 -44.61 -15.94
N CYS A 144 34.63 -43.37 -15.48
CA CYS A 144 33.48 -42.66 -14.93
C CYS A 144 33.73 -41.16 -14.86
N ASP A 145 32.64 -40.43 -14.67
CA ASP A 145 32.59 -38.97 -14.54
C ASP A 145 31.68 -38.63 -13.35
N ARG A 146 32.18 -37.80 -12.44
CA ARG A 146 31.40 -37.38 -11.27
C ARG A 146 30.56 -36.17 -11.66
N ASN A 147 29.24 -36.30 -11.57
CA ASN A 147 28.33 -35.25 -11.99
C ASN A 147 27.30 -34.95 -10.91
N LEU A 148 26.95 -33.67 -10.75
CA LEU A 148 25.86 -33.22 -9.89
C LEU A 148 24.64 -32.85 -10.73
N TYR A 149 23.47 -33.38 -10.37
CA TYR A 149 22.19 -32.99 -10.97
C TYR A 149 21.29 -32.37 -9.91
N VAL A 150 20.74 -31.19 -10.20
CA VAL A 150 19.80 -30.47 -9.32
C VAL A 150 18.47 -30.28 -10.06
N ALA A 151 17.41 -30.87 -9.52
CA ALA A 151 16.06 -30.75 -10.05
C ALA A 151 15.32 -29.55 -9.46
N SER A 152 15.49 -29.29 -8.17
CA SER A 152 14.85 -28.16 -7.52
C SER A 152 15.54 -27.77 -6.22
N VAL A 153 15.33 -26.51 -5.82
CA VAL A 153 15.63 -26.03 -4.47
C VAL A 153 14.34 -25.50 -3.85
N THR A 154 13.93 -26.05 -2.72
CA THR A 154 12.80 -25.58 -1.93
C THR A 154 13.30 -24.76 -0.76
N ILE A 155 12.73 -23.58 -0.58
CA ILE A 155 12.98 -22.63 0.50
C ILE A 155 11.76 -22.68 1.41
N ASP A 156 11.95 -23.16 2.63
CA ASP A 156 10.91 -23.17 3.65
C ASP A 156 11.09 -21.89 4.48
N ASP A 157 10.30 -20.86 4.18
CA ASP A 157 10.42 -19.55 4.77
C ASP A 157 9.54 -19.45 6.01
N ALA A 158 10.15 -19.50 7.19
CA ALA A 158 9.43 -19.43 8.46
C ALA A 158 8.87 -18.02 8.76
N GLY A 159 9.15 -17.01 7.93
CA GLY A 159 8.66 -15.64 8.10
C GLY A 159 7.66 -15.14 7.06
N ALA A 160 7.40 -15.88 5.98
CA ALA A 160 6.39 -15.47 5.00
C ALA A 160 4.97 -15.74 5.54
N PRO A 161 4.04 -14.76 5.48
CA PRO A 161 2.72 -14.93 6.05
C PRO A 161 1.91 -15.98 5.27
N GLU A 162 1.41 -17.02 5.95
CA GLU A 162 0.43 -17.97 5.42
C GLU A 162 -0.94 -17.32 5.24
N SER A 163 -1.28 -16.38 6.11
CA SER A 163 -2.46 -15.55 6.09
C SER A 163 -2.14 -14.16 6.63
N CYS A 164 -2.83 -13.13 6.14
CA CYS A 164 -2.72 -11.79 6.68
C CYS A 164 -3.86 -11.51 7.67
N PRO A 165 -3.67 -10.55 8.60
CA PRO A 165 -4.77 -10.00 9.40
C PRO A 165 -5.97 -9.59 8.52
N ALA A 166 -7.16 -9.54 9.11
CA ALA A 166 -8.33 -8.99 8.43
C ALA A 166 -8.04 -7.56 7.93
N ASN A 167 -8.60 -7.21 6.77
CA ASN A 167 -8.34 -5.95 6.06
C ASN A 167 -6.89 -5.76 5.58
N GLN A 168 -6.14 -6.87 5.47
CA GLN A 168 -4.88 -6.93 4.72
C GLN A 168 -4.95 -8.04 3.67
N PHE A 169 -4.09 -7.91 2.67
CA PHE A 169 -3.99 -8.78 1.52
C PHE A 169 -2.62 -9.43 1.51
N ARG A 170 -2.61 -10.75 1.38
CA ARG A 170 -1.40 -11.50 1.09
C ARG A 170 -1.04 -11.30 -0.37
N ALA A 171 0.03 -10.55 -0.61
CA ALA A 171 0.59 -10.27 -1.91
C ALA A 171 1.68 -11.30 -2.24
N ARG A 172 1.59 -11.93 -3.40
CA ARG A 172 2.59 -12.87 -3.92
C ARG A 172 3.12 -12.35 -5.25
N TYR A 173 4.41 -12.07 -5.31
CA TYR A 173 5.05 -11.50 -6.50
C TYR A 173 5.77 -12.59 -7.31
N PHE A 174 5.69 -12.52 -8.63
CA PHE A 174 6.29 -13.51 -9.54
C PHE A 174 7.07 -12.81 -10.65
N ASN A 175 8.23 -13.37 -11.02
CA ASN A 175 9.04 -12.91 -12.17
C ASN A 175 8.59 -13.55 -13.49
N ASN A 176 7.26 -13.58 -13.69
CA ASN A 176 6.59 -13.97 -14.93
C ASN A 176 5.22 -13.29 -14.99
N THR A 177 4.58 -13.27 -16.16
CA THR A 177 3.29 -12.59 -16.38
C THR A 177 2.06 -13.47 -16.12
N THR A 178 2.25 -14.71 -15.68
CA THR A 178 1.16 -15.70 -15.54
C THR A 178 0.82 -16.01 -14.09
N ALA A 179 1.52 -15.41 -13.12
CA ALA A 179 1.41 -15.70 -11.69
C ALA A 179 1.56 -17.20 -11.37
N THR A 180 2.44 -17.88 -12.11
CA THR A 180 2.69 -19.32 -11.96
C THR A 180 4.03 -19.63 -11.31
N GLY A 181 4.13 -20.83 -10.74
CA GLY A 181 5.32 -21.30 -10.05
C GLY A 181 5.44 -20.72 -8.64
N SER A 182 6.67 -20.59 -8.17
CA SER A 182 6.94 -20.09 -6.83
C SER A 182 7.11 -18.57 -6.84
N PRO A 183 6.47 -17.85 -5.91
CA PRO A 183 6.63 -16.41 -5.81
C PRO A 183 8.05 -16.06 -5.38
N VAL A 184 8.57 -14.94 -5.89
CA VAL A 184 9.88 -14.39 -5.51
C VAL A 184 9.82 -13.54 -4.25
N ALA A 185 8.64 -13.02 -3.90
CA ALA A 185 8.38 -12.31 -2.64
C ALA A 185 6.93 -12.55 -2.17
N VAL A 186 6.73 -12.60 -0.86
CA VAL A 186 5.40 -12.71 -0.22
C VAL A 186 5.34 -11.79 0.99
N GLN A 187 4.31 -10.94 1.07
CA GLN A 187 4.10 -10.04 2.21
C GLN A 187 2.62 -9.71 2.42
N CYS A 188 2.30 -9.10 3.56
CA CYS A 188 0.98 -8.55 3.82
C CYS A 188 0.94 -7.06 3.46
N GLU A 189 -0.09 -6.65 2.74
CA GLU A 189 -0.30 -5.27 2.29
C GLU A 189 -1.70 -4.80 2.65
N ASN A 190 -1.85 -3.56 3.09
CA ASN A 190 -3.15 -3.01 3.50
C ASN A 190 -4.06 -2.67 2.31
N ALA A 191 -3.48 -2.38 1.14
CA ALA A 191 -4.22 -2.07 -0.07
C ALA A 191 -3.59 -2.80 -1.26
N PRO A 192 -4.38 -3.42 -2.16
CA PRO A 192 -3.83 -4.08 -3.33
C PRO A 192 -3.39 -3.06 -4.37
N GLY A 193 -2.10 -3.03 -4.67
CA GLY A 193 -1.55 -2.29 -5.81
C GLY A 193 -0.55 -1.19 -5.46
N GLY A 194 -0.28 -0.34 -6.44
CA GLY A 194 0.77 0.67 -6.40
C GLY A 194 1.05 1.25 -7.77
N SER A 195 2.08 2.09 -7.84
CA SER A 195 2.54 2.80 -9.03
C SER A 195 4.02 2.54 -9.23
N PHE A 196 4.35 1.62 -10.12
CA PHE A 196 5.72 1.12 -10.27
C PHE A 196 6.30 1.53 -11.62
N THR A 197 7.29 2.42 -11.63
CA THR A 197 8.09 2.77 -12.82
C THR A 197 9.29 1.84 -13.02
N GLY A 198 9.46 0.87 -12.13
CA GLY A 198 10.51 -0.14 -12.14
C GLY A 198 10.15 -1.28 -11.19
N SER A 199 11.16 -1.91 -10.59
CA SER A 199 10.97 -3.05 -9.67
C SER A 199 10.03 -2.68 -8.50
N PRO A 200 8.88 -3.39 -8.32
CA PRO A 200 7.94 -3.09 -7.23
C PRO A 200 8.53 -3.31 -5.84
N LEU A 201 9.35 -4.35 -5.72
CA LEU A 201 10.01 -4.76 -4.49
C LEU A 201 11.37 -5.36 -4.83
N PRO A 202 12.34 -5.26 -3.92
CA PRO A 202 13.64 -5.89 -4.11
C PRO A 202 13.50 -7.38 -4.48
N GLY A 203 14.08 -7.80 -5.61
CA GLY A 203 14.01 -9.18 -6.13
C GLY A 203 12.91 -9.44 -7.17
N VAL A 204 11.95 -8.52 -7.33
CA VAL A 204 10.96 -8.56 -8.41
C VAL A 204 11.53 -7.86 -9.65
N ASN A 205 11.31 -8.41 -10.84
CA ASN A 205 11.73 -7.77 -12.08
C ASN A 205 11.03 -6.40 -12.26
N ALA A 206 11.70 -5.47 -12.94
CA ALA A 206 11.08 -4.20 -13.32
C ALA A 206 9.92 -4.38 -14.33
N ASP A 207 10.10 -5.33 -15.25
CA ASP A 207 9.14 -5.70 -16.28
C ASP A 207 8.86 -7.22 -16.20
N ASN A 208 7.81 -7.70 -16.86
CA ASN A 208 7.48 -9.12 -16.94
C ASN A 208 7.26 -9.77 -15.56
N PHE A 209 6.52 -9.09 -14.70
CA PHE A 209 6.14 -9.58 -13.39
C PHE A 209 4.62 -9.69 -13.27
N SER A 210 4.17 -10.41 -12.25
CA SER A 210 2.77 -10.48 -11.84
C SER A 210 2.64 -10.54 -10.34
N VAL A 211 1.46 -10.17 -9.84
CA VAL A 211 1.13 -10.19 -8.42
C VAL A 211 -0.22 -10.84 -8.22
N GLU A 212 -0.30 -11.77 -7.27
CA GLU A 212 -1.55 -12.32 -6.77
C GLU A 212 -1.82 -11.79 -5.36
N TYR A 213 -2.94 -11.11 -5.18
CA TYR A 213 -3.49 -10.72 -3.90
C TYR A 213 -4.59 -11.69 -3.49
N SER A 214 -4.57 -12.08 -2.21
CA SER A 214 -5.66 -12.81 -1.56
C SER A 214 -5.84 -12.25 -0.15
N GLY A 215 -7.07 -11.94 0.23
CA GLY A 215 -7.35 -11.37 1.54
C GLY A 215 -8.81 -11.49 1.89
N ALA A 216 -9.13 -11.17 3.14
CA ALA A 216 -10.50 -11.12 3.60
C ALA A 216 -10.75 -9.78 4.27
N ILE A 217 -11.79 -9.10 3.80
CA ILE A 217 -12.18 -7.77 4.27
C ILE A 217 -13.45 -7.89 5.09
N ASP A 218 -13.57 -7.06 6.11
CA ASP A 218 -14.80 -6.96 6.90
C ASP A 218 -15.68 -5.84 6.34
N VAL A 219 -16.93 -6.20 6.01
CA VAL A 219 -17.97 -5.27 5.61
C VAL A 219 -18.78 -4.90 6.86
N PRO A 220 -18.77 -3.62 7.30
CA PRO A 220 -19.32 -3.24 8.60
C PRO A 220 -20.85 -3.31 8.65
N ALA A 221 -21.53 -3.13 7.51
CA ALA A 221 -22.98 -3.18 7.39
C ALA A 221 -23.38 -3.60 5.97
N THR A 222 -24.53 -4.29 5.85
CA THR A 222 -25.09 -4.64 4.54
C THR A 222 -25.43 -3.38 3.75
N ALA A 223 -24.77 -3.16 2.61
CA ALA A 223 -24.93 -1.98 1.78
C ALA A 223 -24.40 -2.23 0.36
N ASP A 224 -24.67 -1.31 -0.55
CA ASP A 224 -23.99 -1.26 -1.83
C ASP A 224 -22.56 -0.71 -1.65
N HIS A 225 -21.60 -1.41 -2.25
CA HIS A 225 -20.21 -1.00 -2.36
C HIS A 225 -19.85 -0.79 -3.83
N ILE A 226 -18.81 0.00 -4.09
CA ILE A 226 -18.23 0.14 -5.43
C ILE A 226 -16.94 -0.67 -5.47
N VAL A 227 -16.90 -1.74 -6.27
CA VAL A 227 -15.63 -2.38 -6.62
C VAL A 227 -14.97 -1.50 -7.68
N SER A 228 -13.99 -0.71 -7.27
CA SER A 228 -13.23 0.17 -8.15
C SER A 228 -11.86 -0.44 -8.44
N THR A 229 -11.58 -0.69 -9.72
CA THR A 229 -10.27 -1.16 -10.17
C THR A 229 -9.66 -0.20 -11.19
N THR A 230 -8.44 0.24 -10.95
CA THR A 230 -7.67 1.11 -11.84
C THR A 230 -6.51 0.34 -12.44
N LEU A 231 -6.41 0.39 -13.77
CA LEU A 231 -5.35 -0.21 -14.54
C LEU A 231 -4.57 0.91 -15.24
N GLY A 232 -3.24 0.82 -15.21
CA GLY A 232 -2.35 1.59 -16.05
C GLY A 232 -1.25 0.70 -16.57
N ASN A 233 -1.37 0.30 -17.83
CA ASN A 233 -0.45 -0.59 -18.53
C ASN A 233 -0.24 -1.95 -17.81
N VAL A 234 -1.34 -2.51 -17.29
CA VAL A 234 -1.41 -3.84 -16.69
C VAL A 234 -2.68 -4.56 -17.14
N GLY A 235 -2.64 -5.90 -17.16
CA GLY A 235 -3.85 -6.72 -17.27
C GLY A 235 -4.20 -7.29 -15.89
N ALA A 236 -5.49 -7.38 -15.55
CA ALA A 236 -5.93 -7.84 -14.24
C ALA A 236 -7.24 -8.63 -14.26
N ARG A 237 -7.41 -9.43 -13.21
CA ARG A 237 -8.67 -10.08 -12.82
C ARG A 237 -8.93 -9.84 -11.35
N VAL A 238 -10.20 -9.65 -11.00
CA VAL A 238 -10.64 -9.41 -9.61
C VAL A 238 -11.82 -10.30 -9.31
N TRP A 239 -11.82 -10.91 -8.12
CA TRP A 239 -12.89 -11.73 -7.60
C TRP A 239 -13.28 -11.30 -6.21
N ILE A 240 -14.58 -11.30 -5.93
CA ILE A 240 -15.10 -11.11 -4.59
C ILE A 240 -16.02 -12.31 -4.29
N ASP A 241 -15.75 -13.05 -3.22
CA ASP A 241 -16.47 -14.29 -2.85
C ASP A 241 -16.56 -15.29 -4.02
N ASP A 242 -15.42 -15.53 -4.66
CA ASP A 242 -15.24 -16.39 -5.85
C ASP A 242 -15.95 -15.92 -7.14
N ASP A 243 -16.80 -14.90 -7.08
CA ASP A 243 -17.39 -14.27 -8.26
C ASP A 243 -16.36 -13.37 -8.96
N MET A 244 -16.07 -13.64 -10.24
CA MET A 244 -15.21 -12.78 -11.05
C MET A 244 -15.95 -11.49 -11.42
N VAL A 245 -15.51 -10.36 -10.85
CA VAL A 245 -16.10 -9.04 -11.09
C VAL A 245 -15.33 -8.25 -12.15
N LEU A 246 -14.07 -8.60 -12.42
CA LEU A 246 -13.27 -7.99 -13.49
C LEU A 246 -12.51 -9.08 -14.25
N ASP A 247 -12.61 -9.07 -15.58
CA ASP A 247 -11.75 -9.86 -16.48
C ASP A 247 -11.16 -8.99 -17.58
N LYS A 248 -9.95 -8.47 -17.32
CA LYS A 248 -9.23 -7.56 -18.22
C LYS A 248 -7.79 -8.02 -18.36
N TRP A 249 -7.57 -9.23 -18.90
CA TRP A 249 -6.25 -9.87 -18.98
C TRP A 249 -5.31 -9.35 -20.09
N THR A 250 -5.49 -8.09 -20.52
CA THR A 250 -4.63 -7.41 -21.51
C THR A 250 -4.16 -6.08 -20.91
N PRO A 251 -2.86 -5.72 -21.03
CA PRO A 251 -2.35 -4.42 -20.60
C PRO A 251 -3.16 -3.27 -21.18
N GLN A 252 -3.73 -2.44 -20.31
CA GLN A 252 -4.58 -1.32 -20.71
C GLN A 252 -4.60 -0.22 -19.63
N TRP A 253 -5.21 0.90 -19.98
CA TRP A 253 -5.43 2.03 -19.09
C TRP A 253 -6.92 2.21 -18.82
N GLY A 254 -7.26 2.61 -17.59
CA GLY A 254 -8.60 3.05 -17.23
C GLY A 254 -9.07 2.53 -15.88
N THR A 255 -10.15 3.15 -15.38
CA THR A 255 -10.84 2.72 -14.15
C THR A 255 -12.12 2.00 -14.51
N THR A 256 -12.48 0.95 -13.77
CA THR A 256 -13.75 0.23 -13.86
C THR A 256 -14.38 0.20 -12.49
N ASN A 257 -15.60 0.72 -12.39
CA ASN A 257 -16.39 0.78 -11.17
C ASN A 257 -17.63 -0.09 -11.33
N ILE A 258 -17.86 -0.97 -10.36
CA ILE A 258 -19.01 -1.88 -10.35
C ILE A 258 -19.70 -1.74 -9.01
N THR A 259 -20.97 -1.36 -9.02
CA THR A 259 -21.79 -1.42 -7.81
C THR A 259 -22.09 -2.88 -7.48
N ARG A 260 -21.74 -3.32 -6.27
CA ARG A 260 -22.00 -4.66 -5.76
C ARG A 260 -22.67 -4.57 -4.39
N PRO A 261 -23.85 -5.18 -4.20
CA PRO A 261 -24.43 -5.33 -2.87
C PRO A 261 -23.58 -6.32 -2.07
N MET A 262 -23.20 -5.92 -0.86
CA MET A 262 -22.40 -6.75 0.05
C MET A 262 -23.12 -6.88 1.38
N THR A 263 -23.10 -8.08 1.96
CA THR A 263 -23.67 -8.34 3.28
C THR A 263 -22.72 -7.90 4.39
N GLN A 264 -23.23 -7.59 5.57
CA GLN A 264 -22.38 -7.44 6.75
C GLN A 264 -21.60 -8.73 7.01
N GLY A 265 -20.30 -8.61 7.29
CA GLY A 265 -19.44 -9.74 7.63
C GLY A 265 -18.20 -9.83 6.74
N ARG A 266 -17.56 -10.99 6.78
CA ARG A 266 -16.26 -11.21 6.13
C ARG A 266 -16.44 -11.67 4.69
N HIS A 267 -15.81 -10.96 3.77
CA HIS A 267 -15.83 -11.24 2.33
C HIS A 267 -14.44 -11.56 1.81
N GLN A 268 -14.34 -12.57 0.93
CA GLN A 268 -13.07 -12.93 0.31
C GLN A 268 -12.80 -12.04 -0.89
N VAL A 269 -11.57 -11.58 -1.02
CA VAL A 269 -11.14 -10.76 -2.15
C VAL A 269 -9.88 -11.37 -2.75
N ARG A 270 -9.89 -11.53 -4.06
CA ARG A 270 -8.72 -11.93 -4.83
C ARG A 270 -8.51 -10.95 -5.97
N ALA A 271 -7.26 -10.68 -6.26
CA ALA A 271 -6.89 -9.97 -7.48
C ALA A 271 -5.61 -10.58 -8.04
N THR A 272 -5.51 -10.66 -9.35
CA THR A 272 -4.24 -10.98 -10.02
C THR A 272 -4.01 -9.95 -11.10
N TYR A 273 -2.83 -9.37 -11.15
CA TYR A 273 -2.44 -8.49 -12.24
C TYR A 273 -1.03 -8.81 -12.76
N PHE A 274 -0.73 -8.37 -13.97
CA PHE A 274 0.59 -8.52 -14.56
C PHE A 274 0.99 -7.29 -15.38
N ASN A 275 2.30 -7.09 -15.49
CA ASN A 275 2.92 -6.10 -16.36
C ASN A 275 3.91 -6.78 -17.30
N THR A 276 3.97 -6.35 -18.56
CA THR A 276 4.93 -6.85 -19.56
C THR A 276 6.13 -5.93 -19.72
N SER A 277 5.92 -4.62 -19.63
CA SER A 277 6.97 -3.62 -19.82
C SER A 277 6.52 -2.24 -19.36
N GLY A 278 7.44 -1.40 -18.88
CA GLY A 278 7.18 -0.01 -18.56
C GLY A 278 6.37 0.15 -17.27
N ILE A 279 5.70 1.29 -17.12
CA ILE A 279 5.00 1.60 -15.87
C ILE A 279 3.89 0.58 -15.60
N ALA A 280 3.76 0.15 -14.36
CA ALA A 280 2.69 -0.71 -13.88
C ALA A 280 1.89 0.02 -12.80
N HIS A 281 0.65 0.38 -13.13
CA HIS A 281 -0.31 0.92 -12.16
C HIS A 281 -1.44 -0.07 -11.96
N PHE A 282 -1.63 -0.50 -10.72
CA PHE A 282 -2.80 -1.28 -10.32
C PHE A 282 -3.37 -0.67 -9.05
N GLY A 283 -4.70 -0.59 -8.97
CA GLY A 283 -5.35 -0.30 -7.71
C GLY A 283 -6.71 -0.93 -7.60
N LEU A 284 -7.06 -1.34 -6.39
CA LEU A 284 -8.35 -1.91 -6.04
C LEU A 284 -8.86 -1.23 -4.78
N SER A 285 -10.14 -0.87 -4.74
CA SER A 285 -10.82 -0.41 -3.52
C SER A 285 -12.29 -0.83 -3.54
N LEU A 286 -12.88 -0.98 -2.35
CA LEU A 286 -14.29 -1.35 -2.18
C LEU A 286 -15.05 -0.34 -1.29
N PRO A 287 -15.02 0.97 -1.59
CA PRO A 287 -15.74 1.97 -0.81
C PRO A 287 -17.24 1.71 -0.76
N ARG A 288 -17.87 2.24 0.30
CA ARG A 288 -19.33 2.38 0.35
C ARG A 288 -19.80 3.19 -0.85
N ALA A 289 -20.95 2.84 -1.44
CA ALA A 289 -21.49 3.55 -2.59
C ALA A 289 -22.14 4.89 -2.21
N THR A 290 -22.55 5.05 -0.95
CA THR A 290 -23.27 6.23 -0.48
C THR A 290 -22.37 7.19 0.31
N PRO A 291 -22.43 8.51 0.05
CA PRO A 291 -21.73 9.51 0.83
C PRO A 291 -22.24 9.60 2.28
N GLY A 292 -21.47 10.29 3.12
CA GLY A 292 -21.80 10.53 4.52
C GLY A 292 -22.63 11.80 4.72
N PRO A 293 -23.16 12.02 5.95
CA PRO A 293 -23.83 13.27 6.31
C PRO A 293 -22.82 14.41 6.43
N ALA A 294 -23.24 15.64 6.14
CA ALA A 294 -22.40 16.82 6.31
C ALA A 294 -21.97 17.05 7.76
N SER A 295 -20.77 17.63 7.93
CA SER A 295 -20.30 18.00 9.26
C SER A 295 -21.16 19.11 9.88
N ASN A 296 -21.35 19.07 11.19
CA ASN A 296 -22.15 20.05 11.94
C ASN A 296 -21.34 21.24 12.47
N ASN A 297 -20.01 21.19 12.38
CA ASN A 297 -19.07 22.23 12.80
C ASN A 297 -18.57 23.11 11.63
N GLY A 298 -19.02 22.84 10.40
CA GLY A 298 -18.61 23.58 9.21
C GLY A 298 -17.34 23.06 8.53
N ASN A 299 -16.76 21.95 9.01
CA ASN A 299 -15.62 21.32 8.34
C ASN A 299 -16.01 20.88 6.94
N TYR A 300 -15.03 20.93 6.03
CA TYR A 300 -15.15 20.24 4.75
C TYR A 300 -15.31 18.74 4.97
N PHE A 301 -16.00 18.11 4.03
CA PHE A 301 -16.33 16.69 3.97
C PHE A 301 -17.29 16.22 5.06
N ALA A 302 -17.77 14.99 4.90
CA ALA A 302 -18.76 14.41 5.77
C ALA A 302 -18.27 14.33 7.22
N ALA A 303 -19.19 14.37 8.17
CA ALA A 303 -18.91 14.17 9.60
C ALA A 303 -18.20 12.84 9.87
N ASP A 304 -18.48 11.83 9.04
CA ASP A 304 -17.92 10.49 9.15
C ASP A 304 -16.64 10.30 8.32
N SER A 305 -16.18 11.33 7.59
CA SER A 305 -14.91 11.36 6.86
C SER A 305 -13.73 11.05 7.79
N PHE A 306 -12.74 10.34 7.26
CA PHE A 306 -11.49 10.05 7.98
C PHE A 306 -10.69 11.33 8.33
N TRP A 307 -10.93 12.45 7.63
CA TRP A 307 -10.38 13.76 8.01
C TRP A 307 -11.02 14.33 9.27
N ASN A 308 -12.31 14.07 9.49
CA ASN A 308 -13.09 14.65 10.59
C ASN A 308 -13.18 13.72 11.82
N ARG A 309 -12.36 12.67 11.87
CA ARG A 309 -12.32 11.73 13.00
C ARG A 309 -11.01 11.83 13.78
N PRO A 310 -11.03 11.82 15.12
CA PRO A 310 -9.81 11.78 15.91
C PRO A 310 -9.04 10.46 15.71
N VAL A 311 -7.77 10.44 16.09
CA VAL A 311 -7.00 9.22 16.20
C VAL A 311 -7.58 8.37 17.34
N PRO A 312 -7.85 7.07 17.12
CA PRO A 312 -8.28 6.19 18.21
C PRO A 312 -7.27 6.15 19.36
N PRO A 313 -7.69 6.15 20.64
CA PRO A 313 -6.77 6.15 21.79
C PRO A 313 -5.75 5.00 21.80
N ASN A 314 -6.11 3.87 21.21
CA ASN A 314 -5.31 2.65 21.11
C ASN A 314 -4.70 2.44 19.70
N ALA A 315 -4.49 3.52 18.94
CA ALA A 315 -3.86 3.43 17.63
C ALA A 315 -2.47 2.78 17.74
N ILE A 316 -2.23 1.79 16.87
CA ILE A 316 -0.98 1.05 16.81
C ILE A 316 0.03 1.85 15.97
N VAL A 317 1.26 1.95 16.47
CA VAL A 317 2.37 2.57 15.72
C VAL A 317 2.88 1.59 14.68
N ASP A 318 3.13 2.05 13.46
CA ASP A 318 3.73 1.22 12.41
C ASP A 318 5.16 0.84 12.84
N PRO A 319 5.55 -0.44 12.75
CA PRO A 319 6.89 -0.88 13.16
C PRO A 319 8.02 -0.18 12.39
N ARG A 320 7.75 0.37 11.19
CA ARG A 320 8.71 1.14 10.39
C ARG A 320 8.80 2.60 10.80
N SER A 321 7.89 3.08 11.67
CA SER A 321 7.79 4.49 12.06
C SER A 321 9.11 5.06 12.56
N ALA A 322 9.86 4.34 13.39
CA ALA A 322 11.12 4.85 13.93
C ALA A 322 12.13 5.16 12.82
N GLY A 323 12.27 4.25 11.85
CA GLY A 323 13.14 4.44 10.69
C GLY A 323 12.70 5.60 9.81
N TRP A 324 11.40 5.71 9.53
CA TRP A 324 10.84 6.83 8.75
C TRP A 324 11.05 8.18 9.43
N ILE A 325 10.87 8.26 10.76
CA ILE A 325 11.11 9.49 11.51
C ILE A 325 12.59 9.86 11.49
N THR A 326 13.50 8.91 11.69
CA THR A 326 14.94 9.17 11.57
C THR A 326 15.31 9.68 10.18
N THR A 327 14.78 9.07 9.11
CA THR A 327 15.03 9.55 7.74
C THR A 327 14.45 10.95 7.53
N LEU A 328 13.21 11.20 7.97
CA LEU A 328 12.55 12.49 7.83
C LEU A 328 13.35 13.60 8.54
N ASP A 329 13.67 13.40 9.82
CA ASP A 329 14.48 14.31 10.66
C ASP A 329 15.86 14.61 10.03
N SER A 330 16.49 13.62 9.38
CA SER A 330 17.77 13.81 8.70
C SER A 330 17.69 14.50 7.33
N THR A 331 16.52 14.49 6.69
CA THR A 331 16.33 14.96 5.30
C THR A 331 15.60 16.29 5.21
N THR A 332 14.97 16.74 6.29
CA THR A 332 14.28 18.04 6.37
C THR A 332 15.02 18.95 7.34
N SER A 333 15.63 20.02 6.87
CA SER A 333 16.55 20.85 7.69
C SER A 333 15.88 21.99 8.48
N ASP A 334 14.57 22.21 8.34
CA ASP A 334 13.92 23.44 8.79
C ASP A 334 12.52 23.22 9.43
N GLY A 335 12.30 22.04 10.00
CA GLY A 335 11.05 21.65 10.65
C GLY A 335 9.89 21.38 9.70
N VAL A 336 8.66 21.57 10.19
CA VAL A 336 7.45 21.24 9.42
C VAL A 336 6.88 22.51 8.79
N TRP A 337 7.07 22.64 7.49
CA TRP A 337 6.60 23.76 6.70
C TRP A 337 5.08 23.79 6.59
N ILE A 338 4.52 24.97 6.33
CA ILE A 338 3.09 25.11 6.04
C ILE A 338 2.94 25.97 4.80
N ASN A 339 2.48 25.37 3.72
CA ASN A 339 2.21 26.07 2.47
C ASN A 339 0.92 26.88 2.63
N SER A 340 0.99 28.20 2.47
CA SER A 340 -0.14 29.11 2.73
C SER A 340 -0.37 30.18 1.66
N THR A 341 0.46 30.20 0.62
CA THR A 341 0.34 31.15 -0.50
C THR A 341 0.56 30.39 -1.80
N ASP A 342 1.73 29.80 -1.93
CA ASP A 342 2.15 28.95 -3.05
C ASP A 342 2.26 27.50 -2.59
N TRP A 343 2.23 26.56 -3.53
CA TRP A 343 2.21 25.12 -3.29
C TRP A 343 1.08 24.71 -2.34
N SER A 344 -0.03 25.44 -2.43
CA SER A 344 -1.28 25.22 -1.70
C SER A 344 -2.43 25.41 -2.68
N THR A 345 -3.63 25.79 -2.23
CA THR A 345 -4.79 25.90 -3.12
C THR A 345 -5.62 27.14 -2.78
N THR A 346 -5.98 27.90 -3.82
CA THR A 346 -7.01 28.94 -3.73
C THR A 346 -8.39 28.29 -3.74
N VAL A 347 -9.30 28.80 -2.92
CA VAL A 347 -10.65 28.24 -2.81
C VAL A 347 -11.66 29.33 -3.09
N TYR A 348 -12.62 29.07 -3.96
CA TYR A 348 -13.71 30.00 -4.23
C TYR A 348 -15.06 29.30 -4.10
N ASN A 349 -15.94 29.90 -3.30
CA ASN A 349 -17.36 29.54 -3.29
C ASN A 349 -18.05 30.26 -4.46
N ALA A 350 -18.75 29.51 -5.28
CA ALA A 350 -19.57 30.01 -6.37
C ALA A 350 -21.04 29.98 -5.94
N PRO A 351 -21.65 31.16 -5.65
CA PRO A 351 -23.04 31.21 -5.23
C PRO A 351 -23.99 30.69 -6.31
N PRO A 352 -25.22 30.28 -5.94
CA PRO A 352 -26.24 29.88 -6.91
C PRO A 352 -26.47 30.97 -7.96
N GLY A 353 -26.46 30.57 -9.24
CA GLY A 353 -26.59 31.48 -10.39
C GLY A 353 -25.27 32.01 -10.95
N THR A 354 -24.12 31.60 -10.41
CA THR A 354 -22.80 31.89 -11.00
C THR A 354 -22.74 31.37 -12.44
N PRO A 355 -22.30 32.18 -13.43
CA PRO A 355 -22.13 31.74 -14.81
C PRO A 355 -21.18 30.53 -14.93
N THR A 356 -21.44 29.66 -15.89
CA THR A 356 -20.59 28.50 -16.14
C THR A 356 -19.55 28.74 -17.23
N THR A 357 -18.48 27.95 -17.23
CA THR A 357 -17.42 27.95 -18.23
C THR A 357 -16.90 26.54 -18.43
N ASN A 358 -16.49 26.23 -19.66
CA ASN A 358 -15.83 24.98 -20.00
C ASN A 358 -14.32 25.09 -19.73
N ILE A 359 -13.77 24.10 -19.03
CA ILE A 359 -12.34 23.96 -18.78
C ILE A 359 -11.84 22.70 -19.49
N THR A 360 -10.86 22.86 -20.38
CA THR A 360 -10.21 21.75 -21.07
C THR A 360 -9.15 21.13 -20.16
N VAL A 361 -9.24 19.82 -19.92
CA VAL A 361 -8.27 19.05 -19.13
C VAL A 361 -7.34 18.31 -20.10
N THR A 362 -6.07 18.72 -20.15
CA THR A 362 -5.18 18.32 -21.24
C THR A 362 -4.66 16.88 -21.11
N ASN A 363 -4.45 16.36 -19.91
CA ASN A 363 -3.96 14.98 -19.74
C ASN A 363 -5.00 13.93 -20.16
N SER A 364 -6.28 14.24 -20.00
CA SER A 364 -7.39 13.36 -20.39
C SER A 364 -7.95 13.69 -21.78
N ASN A 365 -7.61 14.88 -22.31
CA ASN A 365 -8.23 15.47 -23.49
C ASN A 365 -9.77 15.52 -23.39
N ARG A 366 -10.27 15.88 -22.20
CA ARG A 366 -11.71 16.01 -21.88
C ARG A 366 -12.05 17.42 -21.45
N THR A 367 -13.34 17.73 -21.34
CA THR A 367 -13.83 19.03 -20.89
C THR A 367 -14.75 18.89 -19.70
N VAL A 368 -14.62 19.77 -18.70
CA VAL A 368 -15.58 19.90 -17.59
C VAL A 368 -16.22 21.28 -17.59
N THR A 369 -17.52 21.35 -17.31
CA THR A 369 -18.26 22.60 -17.16
C THR A 369 -18.46 22.92 -15.69
N ILE A 370 -17.96 24.07 -15.24
CA ILE A 370 -18.00 24.48 -13.83
C ILE A 370 -18.62 25.88 -13.69
N PRO A 371 -19.21 26.25 -12.54
CA PRO A 371 -19.45 27.64 -12.21
C PRO A 371 -18.11 28.37 -12.06
N TYR A 372 -17.95 29.54 -12.67
CA TYR A 372 -16.68 30.23 -12.73
C TYR A 372 -16.84 31.75 -12.89
N LEU A 373 -16.08 32.52 -12.09
CA LEU A 373 -15.96 33.96 -12.26
C LEU A 373 -14.55 34.32 -12.76
N PRO A 374 -14.40 35.31 -13.66
CA PRO A 374 -13.08 35.77 -14.13
C PRO A 374 -12.13 36.26 -13.04
N SER A 375 -12.65 36.58 -11.85
CA SER A 375 -11.86 36.97 -10.68
C SER A 375 -11.17 35.80 -9.98
N TYR A 376 -11.54 34.55 -10.28
CA TYR A 376 -10.92 33.37 -9.67
C TYR A 376 -9.51 33.17 -10.21
N GLN A 377 -8.52 33.19 -9.30
CA GLN A 377 -7.11 33.06 -9.62
C GLN A 377 -6.55 31.77 -8.99
N PRO A 378 -5.75 30.98 -9.73
CA PRO A 378 -4.98 29.90 -9.13
C PRO A 378 -3.86 30.45 -8.23
N THR A 379 -3.18 29.55 -7.50
CA THR A 379 -1.88 29.87 -6.88
C THR A 379 -0.84 30.27 -7.93
N ARG A 380 0.28 30.89 -7.51
CA ARG A 380 1.26 31.52 -8.42
C ARG A 380 2.51 30.67 -8.65
N ASP A 381 2.52 29.46 -8.10
CA ASP A 381 3.53 28.43 -8.34
C ASP A 381 3.25 27.63 -9.64
N ALA A 382 4.09 26.63 -9.90
CA ALA A 382 4.02 25.82 -11.11
C ALA A 382 2.79 24.89 -11.15
N ASP A 383 2.26 24.51 -9.98
CA ASP A 383 1.06 23.67 -9.89
C ASP A 383 -0.22 24.49 -10.02
N ALA A 384 -0.17 25.81 -9.82
CA ALA A 384 -1.27 26.75 -10.08
C ALA A 384 -2.64 26.16 -9.70
N HIS A 385 -2.75 25.70 -8.46
CA HIS A 385 -3.94 25.00 -7.99
C HIS A 385 -5.12 25.98 -7.83
N LEU A 386 -6.29 25.52 -8.24
CA LEU A 386 -7.56 26.23 -8.09
C LEU A 386 -8.64 25.26 -7.66
N ALA A 387 -9.40 25.62 -6.63
CA ALA A 387 -10.59 24.93 -6.19
C ALA A 387 -11.82 25.84 -6.29
N VAL A 388 -12.92 25.31 -6.82
CA VAL A 388 -14.21 26.00 -6.88
C VAL A 388 -15.28 25.11 -6.29
N ILE A 389 -15.98 25.59 -5.26
CA ILE A 389 -17.14 24.93 -4.67
C ILE A 389 -18.40 25.55 -5.27
N ASP A 390 -19.25 24.74 -5.89
CA ASP A 390 -20.60 25.14 -6.28
C ASP A 390 -21.52 25.09 -5.06
N ASP A 391 -21.92 26.26 -4.53
CA ASP A 391 -22.76 26.33 -3.33
C ASP A 391 -24.18 25.79 -3.56
N ALA A 392 -24.63 25.68 -4.83
CA ALA A 392 -25.95 25.13 -5.13
C ALA A 392 -25.99 23.60 -5.01
N THR A 393 -24.86 22.93 -5.28
CA THR A 393 -24.79 21.46 -5.39
C THR A 393 -23.87 20.81 -4.37
N GLY A 394 -22.94 21.58 -3.77
CA GLY A 394 -21.86 21.07 -2.93
C GLY A 394 -20.76 20.38 -3.73
N CYS A 395 -20.73 20.52 -5.06
CA CYS A 395 -19.69 19.97 -5.91
C CYS A 395 -18.42 20.82 -5.85
N LEU A 396 -17.30 20.19 -5.56
CA LEU A 396 -15.98 20.79 -5.47
C LEU A 396 -15.16 20.37 -6.70
N TYR A 397 -14.75 21.35 -7.50
CA TYR A 397 -13.93 21.16 -8.69
C TYR A 397 -12.51 21.64 -8.40
N GLU A 398 -11.54 20.74 -8.53
CA GLU A 398 -10.14 21.02 -8.25
C GLU A 398 -9.28 20.83 -9.50
N PHE A 399 -8.32 21.72 -9.70
CA PHE A 399 -7.47 21.75 -10.87
C PHE A 399 -5.99 21.85 -10.51
N GLN A 400 -5.15 21.23 -11.35
CA GLN A 400 -3.70 21.39 -11.34
C GLN A 400 -3.24 21.99 -12.68
N SER A 401 -2.25 22.88 -12.60
CA SER A 401 -1.76 23.78 -13.64
C SER A 401 -2.89 24.55 -14.33
N PHE A 402 -3.76 25.20 -13.54
CA PHE A 402 -4.89 25.94 -14.09
C PHE A 402 -4.43 27.20 -14.84
N ASN A 403 -4.87 27.35 -16.09
CA ASN A 403 -4.62 28.51 -16.92
C ASN A 403 -5.92 29.27 -17.16
N ALA A 404 -6.09 30.39 -16.45
CA ALA A 404 -7.29 31.21 -16.52
C ALA A 404 -7.50 31.84 -17.91
N SER A 405 -6.45 32.15 -18.67
CA SER A 405 -6.57 32.75 -20.01
C SER A 405 -6.99 31.72 -21.06
N ALA A 406 -6.42 30.52 -21.00
CA ALA A 406 -6.71 29.44 -21.94
C ALA A 406 -7.95 28.61 -21.55
N LYS A 407 -8.49 28.80 -20.33
CA LYS A 407 -9.54 27.95 -19.74
C LYS A 407 -9.16 26.48 -19.83
N SER A 408 -7.97 26.17 -19.34
CA SER A 408 -7.41 24.82 -19.36
C SER A 408 -6.75 24.45 -18.04
N ALA A 409 -6.60 23.17 -17.80
CA ALA A 409 -5.82 22.60 -16.69
C ALA A 409 -5.13 21.32 -17.17
N ILE A 410 -4.06 20.90 -16.49
CA ILE A 410 -3.39 19.64 -16.80
C ILE A 410 -4.16 18.46 -16.22
N ALA A 411 -4.56 18.56 -14.95
CA ALA A 411 -5.34 17.54 -14.25
C ALA A 411 -6.54 18.17 -13.51
N GLN A 412 -7.53 17.32 -13.23
CA GLN A 412 -8.79 17.72 -12.60
C GLN A 412 -9.37 16.58 -11.78
N ALA A 413 -9.99 16.90 -10.65
CA ALA A 413 -10.84 16.00 -9.89
C ALA A 413 -12.07 16.72 -9.35
N THR A 414 -13.13 15.95 -9.11
CA THR A 414 -14.38 16.45 -8.55
C THR A 414 -14.72 15.69 -7.28
N TYR A 415 -15.16 16.41 -6.27
CA TYR A 415 -15.52 15.88 -4.95
C TYR A 415 -16.87 16.42 -4.50
N LYS A 416 -17.43 15.80 -3.47
CA LYS A 416 -18.51 16.39 -2.68
C LYS A 416 -17.93 17.12 -1.48
N ALA A 417 -17.96 18.45 -1.50
CA ALA A 417 -17.31 19.32 -0.52
C ALA A 417 -17.79 19.11 0.92
N TYR A 418 -19.02 18.63 1.12
CA TYR A 418 -19.63 18.51 2.45
C TYR A 418 -20.12 17.11 2.78
N THR A 419 -20.43 16.26 1.79
CA THR A 419 -20.93 14.89 2.01
C THR A 419 -19.96 13.82 1.52
N GLY A 420 -18.94 14.20 0.74
CA GLY A 420 -17.86 13.32 0.32
C GLY A 420 -16.93 13.00 1.48
N SER A 421 -15.98 12.11 1.26
CA SER A 421 -14.98 11.78 2.28
C SER A 421 -13.71 12.63 2.14
N GLY A 422 -13.52 13.34 1.03
CA GLY A 422 -12.27 14.01 0.70
C GLY A 422 -11.20 13.07 0.13
N GLY A 423 -11.55 11.81 -0.13
CA GLY A 423 -10.77 10.87 -0.92
C GLY A 423 -11.54 10.39 -2.13
N HIS A 424 -10.81 9.98 -3.17
CA HIS A 424 -11.36 9.52 -4.43
C HIS A 424 -10.90 8.09 -4.73
N THR A 425 -11.70 7.30 -5.46
CA THR A 425 -11.21 6.04 -6.05
C THR A 425 -10.13 6.35 -7.08
N ALA A 426 -9.12 5.50 -7.27
CA ALA A 426 -8.05 5.82 -8.22
C ALA A 426 -8.57 6.12 -9.64
N GLY A 427 -8.05 7.18 -10.28
CA GLY A 427 -8.50 7.55 -11.62
C GLY A 427 -8.38 9.03 -12.02
N PRO A 428 -8.61 10.01 -11.13
CA PRO A 428 -8.42 11.42 -11.49
C PRO A 428 -6.96 11.76 -11.80
N SER A 429 -6.02 11.08 -11.13
CA SER A 429 -4.58 11.33 -11.23
C SER A 429 -4.21 12.78 -10.90
N HIS A 430 -5.00 13.44 -10.07
CA HIS A 430 -4.85 14.87 -9.79
C HIS A 430 -3.92 15.14 -8.59
N ALA A 431 -3.86 14.24 -7.61
CA ALA A 431 -3.02 14.33 -6.41
C ALA A 431 -2.38 12.98 -6.08
N GLY A 432 -1.20 12.96 -5.45
CA GLY A 432 -0.42 11.74 -5.19
C GLY A 432 -1.21 10.63 -4.48
N GLY A 433 -1.92 10.97 -3.40
CA GLY A 433 -2.79 10.05 -2.65
C GLY A 433 -4.25 9.96 -3.10
N GLU A 434 -4.66 10.71 -4.15
CA GLU A 434 -6.05 10.92 -4.57
C GLU A 434 -6.96 11.48 -3.46
N PHE A 435 -6.41 12.40 -2.66
CA PHE A 435 -7.16 13.22 -1.73
C PHE A 435 -7.43 14.60 -2.31
N SER A 436 -8.57 15.19 -1.96
CA SER A 436 -8.89 16.58 -2.30
C SER A 436 -7.85 17.52 -1.71
N TYR A 437 -7.54 18.60 -2.41
CA TYR A 437 -6.65 19.65 -1.91
C TYR A 437 -7.21 20.36 -0.66
N LEU A 438 -8.54 20.44 -0.52
CA LEU A 438 -9.19 20.99 0.67
C LEU A 438 -9.16 20.02 1.86
N ALA A 439 -8.89 18.74 1.61
CA ALA A 439 -8.92 17.71 2.65
C ALA A 439 -7.75 17.88 3.61
N GLY A 440 -8.05 18.14 4.87
CA GLY A 440 -7.06 18.43 5.91
C GLY A 440 -6.33 19.77 5.78
N MET A 441 -6.88 20.70 4.99
CA MET A 441 -6.38 22.07 4.85
C MET A 441 -6.69 22.89 6.10
N ILE A 442 -5.70 23.62 6.62
CA ILE A 442 -5.91 24.62 7.67
C ILE A 442 -6.63 25.83 7.07
N THR A 443 -7.76 26.21 7.64
CA THR A 443 -8.61 27.30 7.16
C THR A 443 -8.49 28.55 8.05
N PRO A 444 -8.85 29.73 7.54
CA PRO A 444 -8.98 30.93 8.36
C PRO A 444 -9.97 30.77 9.51
N GLN A 445 -11.02 29.97 9.30
CA GLN A 445 -12.04 29.69 10.29
C GLN A 445 -11.46 28.92 11.48
N ASP A 446 -10.58 27.94 11.24
CA ASP A 446 -9.88 27.22 12.31
C ASP A 446 -8.99 28.19 13.12
N VAL A 447 -8.24 29.03 12.41
CA VAL A 447 -7.31 29.96 13.04
C VAL A 447 -8.03 31.06 13.81
N ALA A 448 -9.24 31.45 13.37
CA ALA A 448 -10.11 32.39 14.06
C ALA A 448 -10.84 31.77 15.26
N SER A 449 -11.24 30.50 15.18
CA SER A 449 -11.88 29.78 16.28
C SER A 449 -10.88 29.41 17.39
N GLY A 450 -9.59 29.35 17.06
CA GLY A 450 -8.54 28.93 17.98
C GLY A 450 -8.37 27.41 18.05
N VAL A 451 -9.05 26.66 17.19
CA VAL A 451 -9.07 25.18 17.18
C VAL A 451 -9.07 24.68 15.73
N ILE A 452 -8.19 23.72 15.45
CA ILE A 452 -8.22 22.90 14.25
C ILE A 452 -8.72 21.52 14.68
N ASP A 453 -9.95 21.16 14.33
CA ASP A 453 -10.65 19.95 14.80
C ASP A 453 -10.79 18.86 13.73
N HIS A 454 -9.81 18.79 12.83
CA HIS A 454 -9.70 17.78 11.79
C HIS A 454 -8.23 17.34 11.61
N ALA A 455 -8.03 16.20 10.94
CA ALA A 455 -6.71 15.72 10.57
C ALA A 455 -6.09 16.62 9.50
N LEU A 456 -4.75 16.71 9.48
CA LEU A 456 -4.03 17.59 8.56
C LEU A 456 -3.54 16.87 7.30
N ARG A 457 -3.55 17.57 6.17
CA ARG A 457 -2.86 17.14 4.95
C ARG A 457 -1.36 17.27 5.13
N TYR A 458 -0.57 16.29 4.70
CA TYR A 458 0.87 16.48 4.59
C TYR A 458 1.50 15.86 3.35
N ALA A 459 2.68 16.38 3.01
CA ALA A 459 3.57 15.82 1.99
C ALA A 459 5.00 15.68 2.54
N ILE A 460 5.71 14.67 2.07
CA ILE A 460 7.03 14.26 2.60
C ILE A 460 7.97 13.76 1.47
N PRO A 461 9.31 13.77 1.67
CA PRO A 461 10.28 13.39 0.64
C PRO A 461 10.51 11.90 0.45
N LEU A 462 9.84 11.06 1.23
CA LEU A 462 10.04 9.62 1.29
C LEU A 462 8.78 8.84 0.94
N GLY A 463 7.97 9.34 0.01
CA GLY A 463 6.76 8.65 -0.47
C GLY A 463 7.09 7.29 -1.12
N ALA A 464 6.41 6.23 -0.70
CA ALA A 464 6.58 4.89 -1.27
C ALA A 464 5.84 4.73 -2.60
N PRO A 465 6.26 3.80 -3.49
CA PRO A 465 5.51 3.43 -4.69
C PRO A 465 4.24 2.60 -4.41
N SER A 466 3.88 2.44 -3.13
CA SER A 466 2.65 1.83 -2.66
C SER A 466 1.81 2.84 -1.87
N TYR A 467 0.56 2.48 -1.60
CA TYR A 467 -0.38 3.28 -0.82
C TYR A 467 -1.13 2.41 0.17
N VAL A 468 -1.81 3.04 1.11
CA VAL A 468 -2.68 2.41 2.11
C VAL A 468 -3.96 3.22 2.22
N TYR A 469 -5.08 2.56 2.51
CA TYR A 469 -6.35 3.28 2.68
C TYR A 469 -6.24 4.26 3.86
N PRO A 470 -6.83 5.46 3.75
CA PRO A 470 -7.81 5.87 2.72
C PRO A 470 -7.23 6.33 1.39
N GLY A 471 -5.90 6.40 1.23
CA GLY A 471 -5.27 6.70 -0.05
C GLY A 471 -5.53 5.58 -1.05
N THR A 472 -5.70 5.92 -2.33
CA THR A 472 -5.95 4.92 -3.40
C THR A 472 -4.92 4.95 -4.51
N ARG A 473 -3.96 5.87 -4.43
CA ARG A 473 -2.88 6.04 -5.39
C ARG A 473 -1.61 6.46 -4.68
N THR A 474 -0.53 6.39 -5.43
CA THR A 474 0.79 6.89 -5.10
C THR A 474 1.46 7.51 -6.32
N ASP A 475 2.21 8.59 -6.08
CA ASP A 475 3.26 9.14 -6.94
C ASP A 475 4.67 8.99 -6.34
N GLY A 476 4.77 8.34 -5.18
CA GLY A 476 6.02 8.05 -4.49
C GLY A 476 6.87 7.05 -5.26
N SER A 477 8.18 7.08 -5.01
CA SER A 477 9.16 6.21 -5.67
C SER A 477 10.20 5.61 -4.72
N THR A 478 10.15 5.97 -3.44
CA THR A 478 11.10 5.48 -2.43
C THR A 478 10.71 4.08 -1.97
N ILE A 479 11.45 3.07 -2.40
CA ILE A 479 11.26 1.69 -1.90
C ILE A 479 11.44 1.68 -0.38
N GLY A 480 10.45 1.13 0.34
CA GLY A 480 10.44 1.13 1.81
C GLY A 480 10.10 2.48 2.45
N GLY A 481 9.74 3.48 1.65
CA GLY A 481 9.24 4.77 2.11
C GLY A 481 7.87 4.69 2.80
N VAL A 482 7.29 5.85 3.09
CA VAL A 482 5.97 5.99 3.70
C VAL A 482 4.89 5.91 2.59
N PRO A 483 3.99 4.92 2.61
CA PRO A 483 2.90 4.86 1.65
C PRO A 483 1.99 6.09 1.73
N GLN A 484 1.48 6.59 0.59
CA GLN A 484 0.42 7.59 0.64
C GLN A 484 -0.86 7.02 1.27
N GLY A 485 -1.59 7.89 1.96
CA GLY A 485 -2.69 7.52 2.87
C GLY A 485 -2.24 7.07 4.27
N THR A 486 -0.93 6.97 4.56
CA THR A 486 -0.46 6.70 5.93
C THR A 486 -0.85 7.85 6.87
N ARG A 487 -1.31 7.53 8.08
CA ARG A 487 -1.64 8.52 9.10
C ARG A 487 -0.45 8.75 10.04
N LEU A 488 -0.06 10.00 10.23
CA LEU A 488 0.94 10.45 11.21
C LEU A 488 0.23 11.03 12.43
N GLN A 489 0.85 10.96 13.60
CA GLN A 489 0.37 11.62 14.81
C GLN A 489 1.55 12.21 15.58
N LEU A 490 1.41 13.42 16.12
CA LEU A 490 2.32 13.90 17.17
C LEU A 490 2.01 13.15 18.47
N ASP A 491 3.01 12.74 19.25
CA ASP A 491 2.78 11.99 20.49
C ASP A 491 1.69 12.67 21.34
N PRO A 492 0.54 12.00 21.57
CA PRO A 492 -0.61 12.61 22.23
C PRO A 492 -0.34 12.99 23.69
N ASN A 493 0.74 12.46 24.29
CA ASN A 493 1.14 12.77 25.67
C ASN A 493 2.30 13.78 25.75
N LEU A 494 2.81 14.25 24.60
CA LEU A 494 3.88 15.25 24.57
C LEU A 494 3.40 16.55 25.22
N ASP A 495 4.12 17.01 26.24
CA ASP A 495 3.88 18.34 26.81
C ASP A 495 4.36 19.41 25.81
N LEU A 496 3.42 20.13 25.20
CA LEU A 496 3.73 21.16 24.20
C LEU A 496 4.28 22.45 24.81
N ASN A 497 4.14 22.67 26.12
CA ASN A 497 4.60 23.90 26.78
C ASN A 497 6.14 24.03 26.77
N GLN A 498 6.86 22.91 26.64
CA GLN A 498 8.33 22.91 26.60
C GLN A 498 8.93 23.45 25.29
N PHE A 499 8.11 23.68 24.25
CA PHE A 499 8.60 24.07 22.92
C PHE A 499 8.43 25.55 22.59
N GLY A 500 7.85 26.36 23.49
CA GLY A 500 7.69 27.81 23.27
C GLY A 500 6.84 28.16 22.03
N LEU A 501 5.84 27.33 21.71
CA LEU A 501 5.02 27.47 20.51
C LEU A 501 4.20 28.76 20.51
N SER A 502 4.10 29.41 19.35
CA SER A 502 3.12 30.47 19.13
C SER A 502 1.69 29.92 19.22
N PRO A 503 0.66 30.78 19.40
CA PRO A 503 -0.73 30.30 19.45
C PRO A 503 -1.12 29.50 18.20
N PHE A 504 -0.66 29.94 17.02
CA PHE A 504 -0.86 29.20 15.77
C PHE A 504 -0.17 27.83 15.77
N GLN A 505 1.13 27.77 16.10
CA GLN A 505 1.86 26.50 16.18
C GLN A 505 1.23 25.55 17.19
N LEU A 506 0.74 26.06 18.32
CA LEU A 506 0.06 25.27 19.34
C LEU A 506 -1.25 24.66 18.83
N MET A 507 -2.03 25.39 18.02
CA MET A 507 -3.23 24.84 17.38
C MET A 507 -2.88 23.67 16.45
N VAL A 508 -1.88 23.85 15.59
CA VAL A 508 -1.45 22.82 14.63
C VAL A 508 -0.89 21.59 15.38
N ALA A 509 -0.06 21.80 16.40
CA ALA A 509 0.49 20.71 17.21
C ALA A 509 -0.62 19.92 17.95
N ARG A 510 -1.63 20.60 18.50
CA ARG A 510 -2.80 19.93 19.12
C ARG A 510 -3.63 19.15 18.11
N ALA A 511 -3.83 19.68 16.90
CA ALA A 511 -4.49 18.95 15.82
C ALA A 511 -3.72 17.68 15.45
N LEU A 512 -2.38 17.77 15.35
CA LEU A 512 -1.53 16.60 15.12
C LEU A 512 -1.55 15.60 16.29
N GLN A 513 -1.74 16.03 17.54
CA GLN A 513 -1.93 15.13 18.68
C GLN A 513 -3.28 14.41 18.62
N GLN A 514 -4.37 15.13 18.35
CA GLN A 514 -5.73 14.61 18.47
C GLN A 514 -6.21 13.91 17.19
N TYR A 515 -5.93 14.49 16.03
CA TYR A 515 -6.40 14.03 14.72
C TYR A 515 -5.25 13.56 13.82
N GLY A 516 -4.00 13.94 14.12
CA GLY A 516 -2.88 13.57 13.28
C GLY A 516 -2.97 14.19 11.88
N GLY A 517 -2.39 13.53 10.89
CA GLY A 517 -2.49 13.91 9.49
C GLY A 517 -2.33 12.74 8.55
N TYR A 518 -2.69 12.90 7.27
CA TYR A 518 -2.57 11.87 6.25
C TYR A 518 -1.61 12.29 5.15
N ASN A 519 -0.76 11.34 4.73
CA ASN A 519 0.16 11.52 3.62
C ASN A 519 -0.63 11.66 2.30
N ALA A 520 -0.63 12.83 1.70
CA ALA A 520 -1.38 13.13 0.50
C ALA A 520 -0.51 13.30 -0.75
N ASP A 521 0.80 13.50 -0.59
CA ASP A 521 1.69 13.89 -1.68
C ASP A 521 3.16 13.58 -1.42
N GLY A 522 3.93 13.48 -2.49
CA GLY A 522 5.38 13.58 -2.44
C GLY A 522 5.83 15.05 -2.36
N ALA A 523 6.90 15.33 -1.63
CA ALA A 523 7.52 16.66 -1.62
C ALA A 523 9.03 16.57 -1.84
N SER A 524 9.62 17.50 -2.59
CA SER A 524 11.07 17.49 -2.81
C SER A 524 11.80 18.12 -1.63
N GLY A 525 12.34 17.28 -0.73
CA GLY A 525 13.23 17.70 0.37
C GLY A 525 12.57 18.43 1.54
N VAL A 526 11.23 18.47 1.62
CA VAL A 526 10.51 19.17 2.69
C VAL A 526 9.40 18.29 3.29
N PHE A 527 9.11 18.51 4.57
CA PHE A 527 7.89 18.05 5.22
C PHE A 527 6.94 19.23 5.34
N ALA A 528 5.82 19.18 4.62
CA ALA A 528 4.89 20.30 4.53
C ALA A 528 3.46 19.90 4.93
N LEU A 529 2.79 20.80 5.64
CA LEU A 529 1.34 20.86 5.83
C LEU A 529 0.76 21.95 4.93
N TYR A 530 -0.57 22.04 4.87
CA TYR A 530 -1.25 22.94 3.94
C TYR A 530 -2.27 23.82 4.67
N ALA A 531 -2.17 25.12 4.43
CA ALA A 531 -3.18 26.10 4.79
C ALA A 531 -3.74 26.73 3.51
N ARG A 532 -5.01 27.13 3.51
CA ARG A 532 -5.65 27.80 2.36
C ARG A 532 -4.79 28.95 1.85
N SER A 533 -4.61 29.03 0.52
CA SER A 533 -3.81 30.08 -0.11
C SER A 533 -4.44 31.46 0.10
N THR A 534 -3.64 32.43 0.53
CA THR A 534 -4.08 33.84 0.62
C THR A 534 -4.23 34.53 -0.75
N VAL A 535 -3.83 33.88 -1.85
CA VAL A 535 -3.99 34.44 -3.21
C VAL A 535 -5.46 34.67 -3.56
N ASP A 536 -6.38 33.93 -2.95
CA ASP A 536 -7.82 34.12 -3.13
C ASP A 536 -8.42 35.34 -2.38
N GLY A 537 -7.59 36.11 -1.68
CA GLY A 537 -7.98 37.27 -0.89
C GLY A 537 -8.29 36.95 0.58
N THR A 538 -8.23 35.68 0.97
CA THR A 538 -8.31 35.23 2.35
C THR A 538 -7.22 35.84 3.22
N THR A 539 -7.57 36.12 4.48
CA THR A 539 -6.62 36.55 5.53
C THR A 539 -6.74 35.68 6.77
N TYR A 540 -5.64 35.51 7.48
CA TYR A 540 -5.59 34.82 8.77
C TYR A 540 -5.47 35.83 9.90
N PRO A 541 -6.14 35.62 11.05
CA PRO A 541 -6.07 36.53 12.19
C PRO A 541 -4.71 36.49 12.91
N GLN A 542 -3.86 35.53 12.56
CA GLN A 542 -2.49 35.39 13.05
C GLN A 542 -1.61 34.79 11.94
N PRO A 543 -0.29 35.10 11.92
CA PRO A 543 0.59 34.61 10.87
C PRO A 543 0.68 33.09 10.85
N ILE A 544 0.65 32.50 9.66
CA ILE A 544 0.99 31.09 9.46
C ILE A 544 2.49 30.92 9.68
N GLN A 545 2.86 29.94 10.49
CA GLN A 545 4.24 29.68 10.89
C GLN A 545 4.55 28.19 10.85
N PRO A 546 5.75 27.78 10.37
CA PRO A 546 6.16 26.38 10.40
C PRO A 546 6.24 25.87 11.86
N LEU A 547 6.09 24.57 12.06
CA LEU A 547 6.35 23.96 13.36
C LEU A 547 7.87 23.76 13.57
N PRO A 548 8.36 23.87 14.81
CA PRO A 548 9.77 23.61 15.11
C PRO A 548 10.20 22.20 14.74
N ASP A 549 11.40 22.08 14.18
CA ASP A 549 12.06 20.81 13.84
C ASP A 549 12.09 19.80 14.99
N ALA A 550 12.31 20.31 16.21
CA ALA A 550 12.33 19.50 17.42
C ALA A 550 11.06 18.67 17.67
N LEU A 551 9.92 18.96 17.02
CA LEU A 551 8.69 18.17 17.11
C LEU A 551 8.72 16.91 16.23
N VAL A 552 9.50 16.86 15.15
CA VAL A 552 9.51 15.75 14.18
C VAL A 552 9.84 14.42 14.86
N ARG A 553 10.87 14.39 15.71
CA ARG A 553 11.26 13.21 16.51
C ARG A 553 10.20 12.71 17.50
N HIS A 554 9.17 13.51 17.79
CA HIS A 554 8.07 13.14 18.67
C HIS A 554 6.83 12.68 17.89
N MET A 555 6.92 12.58 16.57
CA MET A 555 5.84 12.05 15.75
C MET A 555 5.94 10.54 15.58
N ARG A 556 4.81 9.92 15.23
CA ARG A 556 4.68 8.49 14.99
C ARG A 556 3.76 8.23 13.80
N PHE A 557 4.22 7.43 12.85
CA PHE A 557 3.37 6.91 11.79
C PHE A 557 2.56 5.74 12.36
N LEU A 558 1.26 5.76 12.11
CA LEU A 558 0.32 4.77 12.61
C LEU A 558 0.18 3.64 11.61
N ALA A 559 0.06 2.42 12.13
CA ALA A 559 -0.28 1.26 11.32
C ALA A 559 -1.65 1.49 10.66
N PRO A 560 -1.81 1.26 9.34
CA PRO A 560 -3.08 1.49 8.68
C PRO A 560 -4.15 0.57 9.25
N SER A 561 -5.26 1.16 9.66
CA SER A 561 -6.41 0.47 10.27
C SER A 561 -7.72 0.68 9.51
N THR A 562 -7.77 1.67 8.61
CA THR A 562 -8.92 1.93 7.75
C THR A 562 -9.01 0.88 6.66
N SER A 563 -10.16 0.22 6.55
CA SER A 563 -10.51 -0.57 5.37
C SER A 563 -11.21 0.32 4.34
N SER A 564 -11.03 0.02 3.04
CA SER A 564 -11.82 0.72 2.01
C SER A 564 -13.32 0.51 2.20
N THR A 565 -13.76 -0.62 2.77
CA THR A 565 -15.19 -0.89 3.07
C THR A 565 -15.80 0.03 4.12
N GLU A 566 -15.00 0.71 4.93
CA GLU A 566 -15.49 1.60 6.00
C GLU A 566 -15.73 3.03 5.50
N ILE A 567 -15.14 3.39 4.36
CA ILE A 567 -15.13 4.75 3.85
C ILE A 567 -15.94 4.88 2.57
N TYR A 568 -16.51 6.06 2.38
CA TYR A 568 -16.94 6.51 1.06
C TYR A 568 -15.70 7.03 0.29
N LEU A 569 -15.70 6.91 -1.02
CA LEU A 569 -14.74 7.59 -1.89
C LEU A 569 -15.50 8.17 -3.08
N ASP A 570 -15.20 9.43 -3.40
CA ASP A 570 -15.72 10.06 -4.61
C ASP A 570 -15.22 9.31 -5.85
N ARG A 571 -15.96 9.42 -6.96
CA ARG A 571 -15.67 8.67 -8.20
C ARG A 571 -15.99 9.51 -9.43
N ALA A 572 -15.17 9.37 -10.47
CA ALA A 572 -15.25 10.19 -11.68
C ALA A 572 -16.44 9.84 -12.57
N ASP A 573 -17.07 8.68 -12.34
CA ASP A 573 -18.31 8.24 -12.99
C ASP A 573 -19.57 8.55 -12.16
N ASP A 574 -19.45 9.24 -11.01
CA ASP A 574 -20.60 9.70 -10.25
C ASP A 574 -21.31 10.84 -11.03
N PRO A 575 -22.59 10.68 -11.40
CA PRO A 575 -23.32 11.68 -12.18
C PRO A 575 -23.82 12.87 -11.36
N THR A 576 -23.70 12.85 -10.02
CA THR A 576 -24.25 13.91 -9.14
C THR A 576 -23.53 15.24 -9.28
N CYS A 577 -22.23 15.21 -9.56
CA CYS A 577 -21.45 16.38 -9.90
C CYS A 577 -21.09 16.36 -11.38
N ASN A 578 -20.87 17.54 -11.98
CA ASN A 578 -20.32 17.59 -13.32
C ASN A 578 -18.92 16.97 -13.29
N GLN A 579 -18.60 16.18 -14.31
CA GLN A 579 -17.29 15.54 -14.45
C GLN A 579 -16.78 15.86 -15.84
N GLN A 580 -15.47 15.74 -16.04
CA GLN A 580 -14.89 15.84 -17.38
C GLN A 580 -15.50 14.77 -18.30
N ARG A 581 -16.05 15.18 -19.45
CA ARG A 581 -16.67 14.30 -20.44
C ARG A 581 -15.91 14.31 -21.76
#